data_AF-A0A200QY00-F1
#
_entry.id   AF-A0A200QY00-F1
#
_cell.length_a   1.000
_cell.length_b   1.000
_cell.length_c   1.000
_cell.angle_alpha   90.00
_cell.angle_beta   90.00
_cell.angle_gamma   90.00
#
_symmetry.space_group_name_H-M   'P 1'
#
loop_
_entity.id
_entity.type
_entity.pdbx_description
1 polymer ?
#
loop_
_entity_poly.entity_id
_entity_poly.type
_entity_poly.pdbx_seq_one_letter_code
_entity_poly.pdbx_strand_id
1 'polypeptide(L)'
;MDNQEMAMKYPDVVQFVQLYYQMCDANPSELAVYYKELSMFSMEGQIIHGKNAIVGALSSMNNFIHTVQHIDIMPLVPDNSMPMIGRKL
;
A
#
# COMPACT_ATOMS: atom_id res chain seq x y z
N MET A 1 17.51 -7.14 -3.12
CA MET A 1 17.64 -6.08 -4.14
C MET A 1 17.55 -4.78 -3.39
N ASP A 2 18.53 -3.89 -3.51
CA ASP A 2 18.39 -2.56 -2.89
C ASP A 2 17.43 -1.69 -3.71
N ASN A 3 17.03 -0.54 -3.18
CA ASN A 3 16.05 0.32 -3.84
C ASN A 3 16.55 0.88 -5.20
N GLN A 4 17.87 0.99 -5.42
CA GLN A 4 18.41 1.44 -6.72
C GLN A 4 18.24 0.36 -7.78
N GLU A 5 18.59 -0.89 -7.44
CA GLU A 5 18.42 -2.04 -8.32
C GLU A 5 16.92 -2.32 -8.58
N MET A 6 16.05 -2.11 -7.58
CA MET A 6 14.59 -2.17 -7.74
C MET A 6 14.06 -1.11 -8.68
N ALA A 7 14.56 0.13 -8.60
CA ALA A 7 14.13 1.23 -9.47
C ALA A 7 14.56 1.03 -10.93
N MET A 8 15.71 0.38 -11.18
CA MET A 8 16.10 0.01 -12.54
C MET A 8 15.21 -1.10 -13.12
N LYS A 9 14.81 -2.06 -12.28
CA LYS A 9 14.05 -3.23 -12.73
C LYS A 9 12.54 -3.01 -12.81
N TYR A 10 11.99 -2.21 -11.89
CA TYR A 10 10.56 -1.93 -11.74
C TYR A 10 10.32 -0.44 -11.43
N PRO A 11 10.67 0.47 -12.36
CA PRO A 11 10.60 1.91 -12.12
C PRO A 11 9.19 2.37 -11.73
N ASP A 12 8.16 1.84 -12.39
CA ASP A 12 6.77 2.21 -12.14
C ASP A 12 6.29 1.79 -10.74
N VAL A 13 6.78 0.65 -10.23
CA VAL A 13 6.39 0.17 -8.89
C VAL A 13 7.06 0.99 -7.80
N VAL A 14 8.34 1.32 -7.97
CA VAL A 14 9.04 2.20 -7.03
C VAL A 14 8.38 3.58 -7.00
N GLN A 15 8.04 4.13 -8.18
CA GLN A 15 7.34 5.40 -8.28
C GLN A 15 5.95 5.34 -7.62
N PHE A 16 5.19 4.27 -7.85
CA PHE A 16 3.89 4.08 -7.21
C PHE A 16 3.99 4.09 -5.68
N VAL A 17 4.91 3.32 -5.10
CA VAL A 17 5.09 3.24 -3.65
C VAL A 17 5.43 4.61 -3.06
N GLN A 18 6.34 5.34 -3.70
CA GLN A 18 6.74 6.68 -3.27
C GLN A 18 5.55 7.66 -3.32
N LEU A 19 4.82 7.71 -4.43
CA LEU A 19 3.65 8.58 -4.59
C LEU A 19 2.55 8.22 -3.59
N TYR A 20 2.29 6.93 -3.38
CA TYR A 20 1.29 6.47 -2.42
C TYR A 20 1.57 6.99 -1.01
N TYR A 21 2.80 6.83 -0.52
CA TYR A 21 3.16 7.31 0.82
C TYR A 21 3.23 8.83 0.92
N GLN A 22 3.69 9.52 -0.13
CA GLN A 22 3.65 11.00 -0.18
C GLN A 22 2.22 11.54 -0.10
N MET A 23 1.28 10.92 -0.83
CA MET A 23 -0.14 11.28 -0.76
C MET A 23 -0.73 10.93 0.60
N CYS A 24 -0.34 9.79 1.18
CA CYS A 24 -0.76 9.43 2.54
C CYS A 24 -0.32 10.46 3.59
N ASP A 25 0.88 11.03 3.44
CA ASP A 25 1.42 12.02 4.39
C ASP A 25 0.81 13.41 4.19
N ALA A 26 0.61 13.82 2.93
CA ALA A 26 0.18 15.18 2.60
C ALA A 26 -1.34 15.35 2.52
N ASN A 27 -2.05 14.41 1.89
CA ASN A 27 -3.48 14.47 1.67
C ASN A 27 -4.09 13.07 1.47
N PRO A 28 -4.39 12.33 2.55
CA PRO A 28 -4.92 10.96 2.48
C PRO A 28 -6.21 10.84 1.65
N SER A 29 -6.97 11.92 1.51
CA SER A 29 -8.22 11.93 0.72
C SER A 29 -7.97 11.61 -0.77
N GLU A 30 -6.81 11.95 -1.29
CA GLU A 30 -6.45 11.71 -2.70
C GLU A 30 -6.14 10.22 -2.99
N LEU A 31 -5.87 9.42 -1.96
CA LEU A 31 -5.64 7.98 -2.10
C LEU A 31 -6.87 7.22 -2.60
N ALA A 32 -8.04 7.87 -2.61
CA ALA A 32 -9.28 7.34 -3.19
C ALA A 32 -9.10 6.77 -4.62
N VAL A 33 -8.15 7.28 -5.40
CA VAL A 33 -7.88 6.81 -6.77
C VAL A 33 -7.28 5.39 -6.81
N TYR A 34 -6.59 4.97 -5.75
CA TYR A 34 -5.92 3.66 -5.69
C TYR A 34 -6.80 2.53 -5.14
N TYR A 35 -7.96 2.87 -4.57
CA TYR A 35 -8.90 1.91 -4.03
C TYR A 35 -10.08 1.69 -4.98
N LYS A 36 -10.47 0.41 -5.12
CA LYS A 36 -11.69 0.00 -5.82
C LYS A 36 -12.85 0.01 -4.84
N GLU A 37 -14.08 0.04 -5.35
CA GLU A 37 -15.29 0.01 -4.51
C GLU A 37 -15.35 -1.20 -3.58
N LEU A 38 -14.77 -2.33 -4.00
CA LEU A 38 -14.69 -3.57 -3.21
C LEU A 38 -13.32 -3.80 -2.57
N SER A 39 -12.43 -2.80 -2.54
CA SER A 39 -11.16 -2.91 -1.84
C SER A 39 -11.36 -3.18 -0.35
N MET A 40 -10.40 -3.86 0.24
CA MET A 40 -10.31 -4.09 1.68
C MET A 40 -8.98 -3.55 2.18
N PHE A 41 -8.99 -2.97 3.37
CA PHE A 41 -7.81 -2.45 4.04
C PHE A 41 -7.77 -3.00 5.47
N SER A 42 -6.60 -3.48 5.90
CA SER A 42 -6.42 -3.99 7.24
C SER A 42 -5.45 -3.09 7.99
N MET A 43 -5.86 -2.60 9.15
CA MET A 43 -5.07 -1.69 9.98
C MET A 43 -5.32 -1.98 11.45
N GLU A 44 -4.25 -2.22 12.21
CA GLU A 44 -4.32 -2.48 13.66
C GLU A 44 -5.33 -3.58 14.06
N GLY A 45 -5.48 -4.61 13.22
CA GLY A 45 -6.42 -5.71 13.44
C GLY A 45 -7.87 -5.41 13.05
N GLN A 46 -8.18 -4.20 12.57
CA GLN A 46 -9.47 -3.84 11.99
C GLN A 46 -9.46 -4.03 10.48
N ILE A 47 -10.49 -4.65 9.95
CA ILE A 47 -10.72 -4.78 8.50
C ILE A 47 -11.76 -3.75 8.09
N ILE A 48 -11.37 -2.89 7.16
CA ILE A 48 -12.20 -1.81 6.60
C ILE A 48 -12.56 -2.19 5.17
N HIS A 49 -13.86 -2.16 4.88
CA HIS A 49 -14.41 -2.57 3.59
C HIS A 49 -14.89 -1.36 2.80
N GLY A 50 -14.46 -1.30 1.54
CA GLY A 50 -14.93 -0.33 0.57
C GLY A 50 -14.15 0.98 0.58
N LYS A 51 -13.90 1.49 -0.62
CA LYS A 51 -13.09 2.69 -0.89
C LYS A 51 -13.37 3.85 0.06
N ASN A 52 -14.64 4.24 0.23
CA ASN A 52 -15.00 5.41 1.03
C ASN A 52 -14.63 5.23 2.51
N ALA A 53 -14.84 4.03 3.06
CA ALA A 53 -14.49 3.74 4.44
C ALA A 53 -12.97 3.71 4.64
N ILE A 54 -12.23 3.16 3.67
CA ILE A 54 -10.77 3.13 3.69
C ILE A 54 -10.21 4.55 3.69
N VAL A 55 -10.66 5.40 2.76
CA VAL A 55 -10.19 6.79 2.66
C VAL A 55 -10.55 7.57 3.92
N GLY A 56 -11.74 7.35 4.50
CA GLY A 56 -12.12 7.93 5.78
C GLY A 56 -11.18 7.53 6.92
N ALA A 57 -10.81 6.25 7.00
CA ALA A 57 -9.86 5.77 8.00
C ALA A 57 -8.46 6.36 7.79
N LEU A 58 -7.96 6.39 6.55
CA LEU A 58 -6.68 7.02 6.20
C LEU A 58 -6.66 8.52 6.53
N SER A 59 -7.77 9.23 6.30
CA SER A 59 -7.92 10.67 6.60
C SER A 59 -8.05 10.97 8.10
N SER A 60 -8.30 9.95 8.92
CA SER A 60 -8.31 10.09 10.38
C SER A 60 -6.92 9.93 11.00
N MET A 61 -5.99 9.32 10.26
CA MET A 61 -4.59 9.12 10.63
C MET A 61 -3.74 10.33 10.26
N ASN A 62 -4.07 11.50 10.77
CA ASN A 62 -3.28 12.70 10.49
C ASN A 62 -1.99 12.68 11.32
N ASN A 63 -0.89 13.21 10.74
CA ASN A 63 0.45 13.39 11.35
C ASN A 63 1.44 12.20 11.28
N PHE A 64 1.51 11.48 10.17
CA PHE A 64 2.60 10.55 9.90
C PHE A 64 3.48 11.07 8.77
N ILE A 65 4.78 10.80 8.87
CA ILE A 65 5.76 11.02 7.79
C ILE A 65 6.41 9.67 7.51
N HIS A 66 6.05 9.06 6.40
CA HIS A 66 6.58 7.78 6.00
C HIS A 66 7.95 7.93 5.35
N THR A 67 8.90 7.07 5.74
CA THR A 67 10.20 6.96 5.08
C THR A 67 10.37 5.54 4.55
N VAL A 68 10.35 5.38 3.23
CA VAL A 68 10.51 4.08 2.58
C VAL A 68 11.97 3.66 2.60
N GLN A 69 12.33 2.73 3.48
CA GLN A 69 13.70 2.22 3.59
C GLN A 69 13.98 1.05 2.64
N HIS A 70 12.98 0.21 2.39
CA HIS A 70 13.12 -1.02 1.62
C HIS A 70 11.84 -1.32 0.84
N ILE A 71 12.00 -1.84 -0.38
CA ILE A 71 10.88 -2.26 -1.24
C ILE A 71 11.18 -3.67 -1.73
N ASP A 72 10.27 -4.61 -1.45
CA ASP A 72 10.26 -5.95 -2.03
C ASP A 72 9.04 -6.12 -2.95
N ILE A 73 9.24 -6.76 -4.09
CA ILE A 73 8.16 -7.07 -5.04
C ILE A 73 8.22 -8.57 -5.34
N MET A 74 7.08 -9.22 -5.17
CA MET A 74 6.86 -10.58 -5.64
C MET A 74 5.76 -10.58 -6.69
N PRO A 75 6.03 -11.05 -7.92
CA PRO A 75 4.96 -11.24 -8.90
C PRO A 75 4.00 -12.30 -8.37
N LEU A 76 2.71 -11.97 -8.35
CA LEU A 76 1.67 -12.94 -8.07
C LEU A 76 1.51 -13.81 -9.32
N VAL A 77 1.90 -15.08 -9.22
CA VAL A 77 1.49 -16.09 -10.19
C VAL A 77 -0.02 -16.34 -9.99
N PRO A 78 -0.85 -16.41 -11.06
CA PRO A 78 -2.29 -16.64 -10.94
C PRO A 78 -2.70 -18.01 -10.39
N ASP A 79 -1.73 -18.81 -9.92
CA ASP A 79 -2.00 -20.01 -9.16
C ASP A 79 -2.66 -19.60 -7.84
N ASN A 80 -3.77 -20.24 -7.50
CA ASN A 80 -4.57 -20.05 -6.28
C ASN A 80 -3.78 -20.09 -4.96
N SER A 81 -2.48 -20.37 -4.96
CA SER A 81 -1.58 -20.12 -3.85
C SER A 81 -1.21 -18.63 -3.73
N MET A 82 -2.17 -17.76 -3.40
CA MET A 82 -1.80 -16.41 -2.95
C MET A 82 -0.96 -16.58 -1.67
N PRO A 83 0.32 -16.14 -1.62
CA PRO A 83 1.07 -16.17 -0.38
C PRO A 83 0.45 -15.12 0.53
N MET A 84 -0.54 -15.52 1.31
CA MET A 84 -0.96 -14.80 2.49
C MET A 84 0.31 -14.63 3.32
N ILE A 85 0.83 -13.40 3.43
CA ILE A 85 1.85 -13.07 4.43
C ILE A 85 1.13 -13.08 5.79
N GLY A 86 0.75 -14.28 6.21
CA GLY A 86 0.28 -14.60 7.54
C GLY A 86 1.50 -15.12 8.28
N ARG A 87 2.00 -14.32 9.24
CA ARG A 87 2.91 -14.79 10.28
C ARG A 87 2.37 -16.12 10.81
N LYS A 88 3.17 -17.19 10.76
CA LYS A 88 3.00 -18.30 11.69
C LYS A 88 3.17 -17.72 13.09
N LEU A 89 2.09 -17.69 13.86
CA LEU A 89 2.15 -17.59 15.32
C LEU A 89 2.76 -18.87 15.89
#